data_AF-A0A0B3AG29-F1
#
_entry.id   AF-A0A0B3AG29-F1
#
_cell.length_a   1.000
_cell.length_b   1.000
_cell.length_c   1.000
_cell.angle_alpha   90.00
_cell.angle_beta   90.00
_cell.angle_gamma   90.00
#
_symmetry.space_group_name_H-M   'P 1'
#
loop_
_entity.id
_entity.type
_entity.pdbx_description
1 polymer ?
#
loop_
_entity_poly.entity_id
_entity_poly.type
_entity_poly.pdbx_seq_one_letter_code
_entity_poly.pdbx_strand_id
1 'polypeptide(L)'
;MGKTGIVYVIIGIVALIGAAVSAYLIVTMASALSIINSADASQFPGTDIATLQESVAYLNMLIILGSVWVLSVFLSGIISIHTGIRSLRKPKTRTLNR
;
A
#
# COMPACT_ATOMS: atom_id res chain seq x y z
N MET A 1 8.70 -27.71 14.25
CA MET A 1 8.60 -26.30 13.85
C MET A 1 7.34 -26.14 13.01
N GLY A 2 6.42 -25.26 13.40
CA GLY A 2 5.20 -25.02 12.61
C GLY A 2 5.54 -24.23 11.36
N LYS A 3 5.82 -24.91 10.24
CA LYS A 3 6.16 -24.30 8.93
C LYS A 3 5.17 -23.17 8.56
N THR A 4 3.91 -23.35 8.93
CA THR A 4 2.82 -22.38 8.79
C THR A 4 3.10 -21.02 9.42
N GLY A 5 3.71 -20.95 10.61
CA GLY A 5 3.98 -19.68 11.29
C GLY A 5 5.05 -18.84 10.57
N ILE A 6 6.08 -19.50 10.03
CA ILE A 6 7.13 -18.84 9.22
C ILE A 6 6.53 -18.31 7.92
N VAL A 7 5.65 -19.08 7.26
CA VAL A 7 4.97 -18.68 6.02
C VAL A 7 4.16 -17.39 6.22
N TYR A 8 3.37 -17.29 7.29
CA TYR A 8 2.61 -16.07 7.59
C TYR A 8 3.48 -14.83 7.82
N VAL A 9 4.65 -15.02 8.47
CA VAL A 9 5.61 -13.92 8.66
C VAL A 9 6.19 -13.47 7.32
N ILE A 10 6.61 -14.39 6.46
CA ILE A 10 7.16 -14.06 5.14
C ILE A 10 6.13 -13.34 4.27
N ILE A 11 4.90 -13.86 4.19
CA ILE A 11 3.80 -13.23 3.43
C ILE A 11 3.54 -11.81 3.93
N GLY A 12 3.52 -11.62 5.26
CA GLY A 12 3.31 -10.30 5.83
C GLY A 12 4.45 -9.31 5.53
N ILE A 13 5.72 -9.76 5.56
CA ILE A 13 6.87 -8.91 5.18
C ILE A 13 6.79 -8.52 3.71
N VAL A 14 6.48 -9.46 2.81
CA VAL A 14 6.32 -9.18 1.38
C VAL A 14 5.19 -8.18 1.13
N ALA A 15 4.06 -8.31 1.83
CA ALA A 15 2.96 -7.36 1.75
C ALA A 15 3.38 -5.95 2.20
N LEU A 16 4.15 -5.83 3.28
CA LEU A 16 4.66 -4.53 3.76
C LEU A 16 5.63 -3.88 2.77
N ILE A 17 6.53 -4.66 2.17
CA ILE A 17 7.45 -4.16 1.14
C ILE A 17 6.67 -3.68 -0.08
N GLY A 18 5.70 -4.47 -0.56
CA GLY A 18 4.85 -4.09 -1.69
C GLY A 18 4.02 -2.83 -1.42
N ALA A 19 3.48 -2.69 -0.21
CA ALA A 19 2.79 -1.48 0.23
C ALA A 19 3.72 -0.26 0.23
N ALA A 20 4.96 -0.40 0.71
CA ALA A 20 5.95 0.68 0.73
C ALA A 20 6.34 1.14 -0.67
N VAL A 21 6.58 0.21 -1.60
CA VAL A 21 6.88 0.53 -3.02
C VAL A 21 5.70 1.25 -3.66
N SER A 22 4.48 0.78 -3.41
CA SER A 22 3.27 1.41 -3.97
C SER A 22 3.03 2.80 -3.40
N ALA A 23 3.25 2.99 -2.09
CA ALA A 23 3.16 4.29 -1.44
C ALA A 23 4.17 5.28 -2.05
N TYR A 24 5.41 4.84 -2.28
CA TYR A 24 6.43 5.65 -2.92
C TYR A 24 5.97 6.12 -4.32
N LEU A 25 5.45 5.22 -5.15
CA LEU A 25 4.95 5.57 -6.48
C LEU A 25 3.78 6.57 -6.43
N ILE A 26 2.84 6.41 -5.50
CA ILE A 26 1.72 7.34 -5.33
C ILE A 26 2.23 8.73 -4.94
N VAL A 27 3.20 8.82 -4.03
CA VAL A 27 3.81 10.10 -3.64
C VAL A 27 4.52 10.74 -4.83
N THR A 28 5.31 9.99 -5.59
CA THR A 28 5.99 10.51 -6.78
C THR A 28 4.99 11.03 -7.83
N MET A 29 3.89 10.30 -8.09
CA MET A 29 2.83 10.76 -9.00
C MET A 29 2.13 12.02 -8.48
N ALA A 30 1.82 12.10 -7.18
CA ALA A 30 1.21 13.29 -6.58
C ALA A 30 2.14 14.52 -6.67
N SER A 31 3.44 14.34 -6.45
CA SER A 31 4.42 15.42 -6.63
C SER A 31 4.53 15.88 -8.08
N ALA A 32 4.54 14.95 -9.05
CA ALA A 32 4.54 15.29 -10.48
C ALA A 32 3.28 16.07 -10.87
N LEU A 33 2.11 15.68 -10.36
CA LEU A 33 0.85 16.39 -10.60
C LEU A 33 0.84 17.81 -10.03
N SER A 34 1.40 17.99 -8.82
CA SER A 34 1.55 19.32 -8.20
C SER A 34 2.37 20.25 -9.09
N ILE A 35 3.46 19.75 -9.67
CA ILE A 35 4.31 20.52 -10.60
C ILE A 35 3.53 20.92 -11.85
N ILE A 36 2.76 20.00 -12.45
CA ILE A 36 1.94 20.28 -13.64
C ILE A 36 0.85 21.33 -13.34
N ASN A 37 0.18 21.23 -12.17
CA ASN A 37 -0.82 22.22 -11.76
C ASN A 37 -0.22 23.60 -11.41
N SER A 38 1.05 23.65 -11.03
CA SER A 38 1.76 24.91 -10.78
C SER A 38 2.36 25.54 -12.04
N ALA A 39 2.39 24.81 -13.16
CA ALA A 39 2.81 25.35 -14.44
C ALA A 39 1.70 26.24 -15.01
N ASP A 40 2.09 27.47 -15.36
CA ASP A 40 1.18 28.55 -15.73
C ASP A 40 0.36 28.19 -16.99
N ALA A 41 -0.91 28.59 -17.06
CA ALA A 41 -1.83 28.22 -18.15
C ALA A 41 -1.33 28.69 -19.54
N SER A 42 -0.44 29.67 -19.56
CA SER A 42 0.30 30.14 -20.75
C SER A 42 1.18 29.05 -21.38
N GLN A 43 1.54 27.99 -20.65
CA GLN A 43 2.35 26.87 -21.14
C GLN A 43 1.55 25.76 -21.84
N PHE A 44 0.21 25.79 -21.77
CA PHE A 44 -0.67 24.80 -22.40
C PHE A 44 -1.70 25.45 -23.35
N PRO A 45 -1.24 26.19 -24.39
CA PRO A 45 -2.15 26.85 -25.33
C PRO A 45 -2.98 25.81 -26.11
N GLY A 46 -4.31 25.94 -26.05
CA GLY A 46 -5.25 25.07 -26.77
C GLY A 46 -5.85 23.93 -25.94
N THR A 47 -5.46 23.77 -24.68
CA THR A 47 -6.05 22.77 -23.77
C THR A 47 -7.30 23.35 -23.09
N ASP A 48 -8.44 22.68 -23.25
CA ASP A 48 -9.70 23.07 -22.62
C ASP A 48 -9.56 22.96 -21.09
N ILE A 49 -9.68 24.08 -20.37
CA ILE A 49 -9.47 24.16 -18.92
C ILE A 49 -10.42 23.21 -18.17
N ALA A 50 -11.61 22.97 -18.72
CA ALA A 50 -12.58 22.02 -18.19
C ALA A 50 -12.05 20.57 -18.20
N THR A 51 -11.42 20.13 -19.30
CA THR A 51 -10.84 18.78 -19.42
C THR A 51 -9.65 18.59 -18.48
N LEU A 52 -8.89 19.67 -18.22
CA LEU A 52 -7.79 19.66 -17.25
C LEU A 52 -8.32 19.47 -15.83
N GLN A 53 -9.39 20.18 -15.45
CA GLN A 53 -10.03 20.04 -14.14
C GLN A 53 -10.61 18.64 -13.91
N GLU A 54 -11.28 18.06 -14.91
CA GLU A 54 -11.79 16.68 -14.83
C GLU A 54 -10.67 15.66 -14.64
N SER A 55 -9.55 15.84 -15.35
CA SER A 55 -8.37 14.98 -15.24
C SER A 55 -7.72 15.06 -13.86
N VAL A 56 -7.62 16.25 -13.27
CA VAL A 56 -7.11 16.46 -11.91
C VAL A 56 -8.05 15.84 -10.87
N ALA A 57 -9.37 15.97 -11.05
CA ALA A 57 -10.35 15.35 -10.16
C ALA A 57 -10.26 13.81 -10.20
N TYR A 58 -10.11 13.22 -11.38
CA TYR A 58 -9.90 11.78 -11.55
C TYR A 58 -8.61 11.31 -10.88
N LEU A 59 -7.51 12.05 -11.04
CA LEU A 59 -6.24 11.76 -10.37
C LEU A 59 -6.33 11.84 -8.84
N ASN A 60 -7.01 12.85 -8.30
CA ASN A 60 -7.26 12.93 -6.86
C ASN A 60 -8.07 11.74 -6.35
N MET A 61 -9.09 11.32 -7.11
CA MET A 61 -9.85 10.11 -6.78
C MET A 61 -8.94 8.87 -6.78
N LEU A 62 -8.08 8.70 -7.78
CA LEU A 62 -7.13 7.58 -7.85
C LEU A 62 -6.12 7.59 -6.71
N ILE A 63 -5.62 8.76 -6.29
CA ILE A 63 -4.71 8.88 -5.14
C ILE A 63 -5.40 8.43 -3.86
N ILE A 64 -6.65 8.87 -3.64
CA ILE A 64 -7.43 8.46 -2.46
C ILE A 64 -7.65 6.94 -2.47
N LEU A 65 -8.13 6.36 -3.58
CA LEU A 65 -8.30 4.91 -3.70
C LEU A 65 -6.98 4.15 -3.48
N GLY A 66 -5.88 4.63 -4.07
CA GLY A 66 -4.55 4.07 -3.89
C GLY A 66 -4.10 4.10 -2.43
N SER A 67 -4.34 5.20 -1.72
CA SER A 67 -3.98 5.34 -0.30
C SER A 67 -4.76 4.38 0.60
N VAL A 68 -6.07 4.19 0.36
CA VAL A 68 -6.91 3.23 1.08
C VAL A 68 -6.45 1.80 0.81
N TRP A 69 -6.07 1.50 -0.43
CA TRP A 69 -5.52 0.20 -0.79
C TRP A 69 -4.19 -0.08 -0.07
N VAL A 70 -3.25 0.88 -0.07
CA VAL A 70 -1.96 0.76 0.63
C VAL A 70 -2.19 0.51 2.13
N LEU A 71 -3.09 1.26 2.76
CA LEU A 71 -3.41 1.11 4.18
C LEU A 71 -3.98 -0.28 4.48
N SER A 72 -4.85 -0.79 3.61
CA SER A 72 -5.47 -2.12 3.75
C SER A 72 -4.42 -3.24 3.64
N VAL A 73 -3.50 -3.14 2.68
CA VAL A 73 -2.39 -4.10 2.53
C VAL A 73 -1.46 -4.04 3.73
N PHE A 74 -1.16 -2.85 4.23
CA PHE A 74 -0.28 -2.66 5.39
C PHE A 74 -0.86 -3.29 6.66
N LEU A 75 -2.15 -3.03 6.95
CA LEU A 75 -2.87 -3.64 8.07
C LEU A 75 -2.90 -5.17 7.97
N SER A 76 -3.23 -5.71 6.80
CA SER A 76 -3.23 -7.15 6.55
C SER A 76 -1.84 -7.77 6.74
N GLY A 77 -0.79 -7.10 6.25
CA GLY A 77 0.61 -7.50 6.43
C GLY A 77 1.01 -7.60 7.90
N ILE A 78 0.68 -6.58 8.72
CA ILE A 78 0.95 -6.59 10.17
C ILE A 78 0.21 -7.73 10.86
N ILE A 79 -1.08 -7.91 10.57
CA ILE A 79 -1.89 -8.97 11.19
C ILE A 79 -1.33 -10.35 10.85
N SER A 80 -0.86 -10.55 9.61
CA SER A 80 -0.21 -11.79 9.18
C SER A 80 1.08 -12.05 9.96
N ILE A 81 1.96 -11.04 10.11
CA ILE A 81 3.19 -11.16 10.91
C ILE A 81 2.85 -11.49 12.37
N HIS A 82 1.91 -10.76 12.96
CA HIS A 82 1.47 -10.98 14.34
C HIS A 82 0.96 -12.41 14.55
N THR A 83 0.11 -12.90 13.64
CA THR A 83 -0.43 -14.26 13.67
C THR A 83 0.67 -15.31 13.50
N GLY A 84 1.61 -15.08 12.59
CA GLY A 84 2.76 -15.94 12.36
C GLY A 84 3.66 -16.06 13.58
N ILE A 85 4.05 -14.93 14.18
CA ILE A 85 4.85 -14.89 15.43
C ILE A 85 4.12 -15.59 16.57
N ARG A 86 2.81 -15.32 16.75
CA ARG A 86 1.99 -15.98 17.77
C ARG A 86 1.95 -17.50 17.56
N SER A 87 1.84 -17.97 16.32
CA SER A 87 1.87 -19.40 15.99
C SER A 87 3.21 -20.05 16.30
N LEU A 88 4.32 -19.33 16.16
CA LEU A 88 5.67 -19.83 16.48
C LEU A 88 5.93 -19.87 17.99
N ARG A 89 5.28 -19.00 18.77
CA ARG A 89 5.41 -18.92 20.23
C ARG A 89 4.59 -19.96 20.99
N LYS A 90 3.60 -20.63 20.38
CA LYS A 90 2.84 -21.68 21.08
C LYS A 90 3.77 -22.86 21.37
N PRO A 91 4.06 -23.20 22.65
CA PRO A 91 4.80 -24.41 22.96
C PRO A 91 4.02 -25.61 22.42
N LYS A 92 4.73 -26.61 21.88
CA LYS A 92 4.15 -27.94 21.70
C LYS A 92 3.71 -28.39 23.09
N THR A 93 2.44 -28.20 23.45
CA THR A 93 1.78 -29.06 24.42
C THR A 93 1.67 -30.42 23.77
N ARG A 94 2.82 -31.10 23.67
CA ARG A 94 2.87 -32.54 23.51
C ARG A 94 2.25 -33.03 24.79
N THR A 95 0.97 -33.38 24.70
CA THR A 95 0.28 -34.23 25.65
C THR A 95 1.16 -35.46 25.86
N LEU A 96 2.02 -35.38 26.87
CA LEU A 96 2.59 -36.52 27.59
C LEU A 96 1.42 -37.12 28.37
N ASN A 97 0.53 -37.76 27.63
CA ASN A 97 -0.36 -38.76 28.18
C ASN A 97 -0.09 -40.04 27.40
N ARG A 98 1.13 -40.54 27.59
CA ARG A 98 1.58 -41.91 27.42
C ARG A 98 2.99 -42.03 27.98
#